data_AF-A0A7Y5ST27-F1
#
_entry.id   AF-A0A7Y5ST27-F1
#
_cell.length_a   1.000
_cell.length_b   1.000
_cell.length_c   1.000
_cell.angle_alpha   90.00
_cell.angle_beta   90.00
_cell.angle_gamma   90.00
#
_symmetry.space_group_name_H-M   'P 1'
#
loop_
_entity.id
_entity.type
_entity.pdbx_description
1 polymer ?
#
loop_
_entity_poly.entity_id
_entity_poly.type
_entity_poly.pdbx_seq_one_letter_code
_entity_poly.pdbx_strand_id
1 'polypeptide(L)'
;QRMFVVLVLMFFSMLFWAFFEHAGSSVNNFTDRNVDRVFEQRTITANEIGTTILIQPTQEQLGYRNGPNLFTLSDLDRLRDRNKAPDFEIEWKVTEENLGMGVANRVHEIPASIFQSVNPVYILIFGLVFTMLWAGLSRIRLEPSTPVKFSLGLLQLGLGFGAFWYGAVHADERGMVGLEWLFLGYLLHTTGELCLSPVGLSMVTRLSPSYLVATVMGVWFLAMAYSQFLAAIIAQFTGVSHEAGTEPTIPPPSQTVDLYGDVFGKIAVAAMISTLICFALSPLLKRWMHSEIEQDTIQTQ
;
A
#
# COMPACT_ATOMS: atom_id res chain seq x y z
N GLN A 1 25.71 25.18 -2.14
CA GLN A 1 24.28 24.98 -2.55
C GLN A 1 23.83 23.50 -2.45
N ARG A 2 24.75 22.54 -2.44
CA ARG A 2 24.50 21.10 -2.27
C ARG A 2 23.61 20.73 -1.07
N MET A 3 23.78 21.42 0.06
CA MET A 3 22.99 21.14 1.27
C MET A 3 21.50 21.39 1.10
N PHE A 4 21.12 22.44 0.35
CA PHE A 4 19.71 22.70 0.06
C PHE A 4 19.11 21.60 -0.83
N VAL A 5 19.87 21.09 -1.80
CA VAL A 5 19.45 19.95 -2.62
C VAL A 5 19.19 18.70 -1.76
N VAL A 6 20.08 18.41 -0.81
CA VAL A 6 19.90 17.28 0.13
C VAL A 6 18.63 17.46 0.95
N LEU A 7 18.39 18.64 1.51
CA LEU A 7 17.19 18.92 2.29
C LEU A 7 15.91 18.74 1.47
N VAL A 8 15.87 19.26 0.24
CA VAL A 8 14.71 19.13 -0.66
C VAL A 8 14.46 17.67 -1.03
N LEU A 9 15.50 16.92 -1.42
CA LEU A 9 15.34 15.52 -1.80
C LEU A 9 15.03 14.63 -0.60
N MET A 10 15.54 14.96 0.59
CA MET A 10 15.17 14.30 1.84
C MET A 10 13.70 14.54 2.21
N PHE A 11 13.17 15.74 1.99
CA PHE A 11 11.74 16.02 2.16
C PHE A 11 10.89 15.14 1.23
N PHE A 12 11.23 15.03 -0.05
CA PHE A 12 10.51 14.15 -0.98
C PHE A 12 10.69 12.67 -0.64
N SER A 13 11.85 12.27 -0.15
CA SER A 13 12.09 10.90 0.36
C SER A 13 11.18 10.60 1.54
N MET A 14 11.09 11.53 2.49
CA MET A 14 10.22 11.41 3.66
C MET A 14 8.76 11.27 3.24
N LEU A 15 8.29 12.05 2.26
CA LEU A 15 6.93 11.91 1.73
C LEU A 15 6.70 10.56 1.05
N PHE A 16 7.66 10.09 0.24
CA PHE A 16 7.56 8.78 -0.39
C PHE A 16 7.41 7.68 0.65
N TRP A 17 8.32 7.61 1.63
CA TRP A 17 8.27 6.56 2.65
C TRP A 17 7.06 6.71 3.55
N ALA A 18 6.58 7.93 3.83
CA ALA A 18 5.42 8.13 4.66
C ALA A 18 4.17 7.53 4.00
N PHE A 19 4.03 7.67 2.70
CA PHE A 19 2.92 7.06 1.95
C PHE A 19 3.15 5.57 1.66
N PHE A 20 4.39 5.14 1.42
CA PHE A 20 4.73 3.76 1.08
C PHE A 20 4.55 2.80 2.28
N GLU A 21 4.93 3.21 3.48
CA GLU A 21 4.94 2.37 4.69
C GLU A 21 3.52 1.99 5.20
N HIS A 22 2.47 2.52 4.57
CA HIS A 22 1.09 2.11 4.80
C HIS A 22 0.79 0.66 4.41
N ALA A 23 1.66 0.02 3.62
CA ALA A 23 1.52 -1.37 3.21
C ALA A 23 1.20 -2.29 4.41
N GLY A 24 1.96 -2.17 5.51
CA GLY A 24 1.83 -3.02 6.70
C GLY A 24 0.66 -2.68 7.63
N SER A 25 -0.06 -1.57 7.40
CA SER A 25 -1.16 -1.11 8.27
C SER A 25 -2.46 -0.96 7.49
N SER A 26 -2.73 0.22 6.93
CA SER A 26 -3.97 0.54 6.21
C SER A 26 -4.22 -0.38 5.02
N VAL A 27 -3.19 -0.68 4.23
CA VAL A 27 -3.34 -1.57 3.06
C VAL A 27 -3.56 -3.02 3.51
N ASN A 28 -2.92 -3.46 4.59
CA ASN A 28 -3.18 -4.77 5.18
C ASN A 28 -4.62 -4.89 5.69
N ASN A 29 -5.12 -3.88 6.40
CA ASN A 29 -6.49 -3.86 6.89
C ASN A 29 -7.52 -3.74 5.76
N PHE A 30 -7.21 -2.98 4.70
CA PHE A 30 -7.99 -2.95 3.48
C PHE A 30 -8.01 -4.32 2.79
N THR A 31 -6.86 -4.99 2.70
CA THR A 31 -6.75 -6.36 2.17
C THR A 31 -7.58 -7.36 2.99
N ASP A 32 -7.65 -7.15 4.30
CA ASP A 32 -8.41 -8.01 5.21
C ASP A 32 -9.91 -7.73 5.23
N ARG A 33 -10.34 -6.51 4.87
CA ARG A 33 -11.74 -6.11 4.99
C ARG A 33 -12.46 -5.97 3.67
N ASN A 34 -11.72 -5.67 2.61
CA ASN A 34 -12.27 -5.17 1.36
C ASN A 34 -11.66 -5.80 0.12
N VAL A 35 -10.67 -6.70 0.24
CA VAL A 35 -10.16 -7.44 -0.92
C VAL A 35 -10.68 -8.86 -0.85
N ASP A 36 -11.28 -9.31 -1.95
CA ASP A 36 -11.72 -10.69 -2.08
C ASP A 36 -10.49 -11.60 -2.21
N ARG A 37 -10.30 -12.45 -1.20
CA ARG A 37 -9.14 -13.36 -1.07
C ARG A 37 -9.59 -14.79 -0.83
N VAL A 38 -10.85 -15.10 -1.18
CA VAL A 38 -11.42 -16.43 -1.04
C VAL A 38 -11.63 -17.02 -2.43
N PHE A 39 -11.07 -18.21 -2.67
CA PHE A 39 -11.40 -18.95 -3.88
C PHE A 39 -12.69 -19.74 -3.66
N GLU A 40 -13.80 -19.20 -4.16
CA GLU A 40 -15.12 -19.82 -4.08
C GLU A 40 -15.15 -21.23 -4.70
N GLN A 41 -15.76 -22.19 -3.99
CA GLN A 41 -15.90 -23.55 -4.49
C GLN A 41 -17.31 -23.84 -5.01
N ARG A 42 -18.32 -23.25 -4.35
CA ARG A 42 -19.71 -23.30 -4.79
C ARG A 42 -20.44 -22.01 -4.41
N THR A 43 -21.47 -21.67 -5.14
CA THR A 43 -22.42 -20.61 -4.77
C THR A 43 -23.74 -21.24 -4.33
N ILE A 44 -24.44 -20.55 -3.44
CA ILE A 44 -25.77 -20.98 -3.00
C ILE A 44 -26.77 -20.81 -4.13
N THR A 45 -27.52 -21.89 -4.41
CA THR A 45 -28.52 -21.95 -5.47
C THR A 45 -29.95 -21.89 -4.94
N ALA A 46 -30.91 -21.56 -5.82
CA ALA A 46 -32.33 -21.46 -5.47
C ALA A 46 -32.93 -22.75 -4.85
N ASN A 47 -32.32 -23.90 -5.12
CA ASN A 47 -32.78 -25.19 -4.58
C ASN A 47 -32.44 -25.39 -3.09
N GLU A 48 -31.56 -24.56 -2.53
CA GLU A 48 -31.10 -24.66 -1.14
C GLU A 48 -31.85 -23.70 -0.21
N ILE A 49 -32.73 -22.84 -0.74
CA ILE A 49 -33.54 -21.92 0.05
C ILE A 49 -34.41 -22.69 1.05
N GLY A 50 -34.37 -22.27 2.31
CA GLY A 50 -35.11 -22.89 3.41
C GLY A 50 -34.41 -24.10 4.05
N THR A 51 -33.25 -24.52 3.54
CA THR A 51 -32.42 -25.56 4.16
C THR A 51 -31.38 -24.98 5.10
N THR A 52 -30.95 -25.76 6.09
CA THR A 52 -29.79 -25.43 6.94
C THR A 52 -28.58 -26.17 6.40
N ILE A 53 -27.55 -25.43 6.01
CA ILE A 53 -26.28 -25.98 5.52
C ILE A 53 -25.20 -25.80 6.57
N LEU A 54 -24.22 -26.72 6.58
CA LEU A 54 -23.00 -26.56 7.37
C LEU A 54 -21.95 -25.91 6.48
N ILE A 55 -21.36 -24.80 6.96
CA ILE A 55 -20.33 -24.06 6.24
C ILE A 55 -19.16 -23.74 7.14
N GLN A 56 -17.95 -23.70 6.57
CA GLN A 56 -16.80 -23.10 7.22
C GLN A 56 -16.85 -21.59 7.01
N PRO A 57 -16.81 -20.76 8.07
CA PRO A 57 -16.99 -19.32 7.92
C PRO A 57 -15.73 -18.66 7.32
N THR A 58 -15.93 -18.00 6.18
CA THR A 58 -14.97 -17.24 5.39
C THR A 58 -15.44 -15.80 5.20
N GLN A 59 -14.67 -14.99 4.48
CA GLN A 59 -15.13 -13.66 4.06
C GLN A 59 -16.33 -13.71 3.11
N GLU A 60 -16.65 -14.86 2.52
CA GLU A 60 -17.74 -14.96 1.56
C GLU A 60 -19.12 -14.70 2.15
N GLN A 61 -19.26 -14.89 3.46
CA GLN A 61 -20.51 -14.63 4.15
C GLN A 61 -20.65 -13.19 4.64
N LEU A 62 -19.63 -12.34 4.45
CA LEU A 62 -19.69 -10.93 4.84
C LEU A 62 -20.73 -10.18 4.01
N GLY A 63 -21.60 -9.45 4.71
CA GLY A 63 -22.70 -8.70 4.09
C GLY A 63 -24.00 -9.50 3.94
N TYR A 64 -23.97 -10.82 4.14
CA TYR A 64 -25.16 -11.67 4.13
C TYR A 64 -25.80 -11.80 5.53
N ARG A 65 -27.07 -12.20 5.59
CA ARG A 65 -27.80 -12.37 6.84
C ARG A 65 -27.86 -13.83 7.28
N ASN A 66 -27.51 -14.06 8.55
CA ASN A 66 -27.81 -15.30 9.26
C ASN A 66 -28.67 -14.98 10.48
N GLY A 67 -29.99 -14.90 10.28
CA GLY A 67 -30.95 -14.47 11.29
C GLY A 67 -31.24 -12.96 11.22
N PRO A 68 -31.48 -12.27 12.35
CA PRO A 68 -31.93 -10.86 12.34
C PRO A 68 -30.80 -9.86 12.01
N ASN A 69 -29.54 -10.24 12.22
CA ASN A 69 -28.37 -9.36 12.07
C ASN A 69 -27.56 -9.70 10.81
N LEU A 70 -26.88 -8.69 10.26
CA LEU A 70 -25.89 -8.85 9.19
C LEU A 70 -24.65 -9.54 9.74
N PHE A 71 -24.07 -10.46 8.98
CA PHE A 71 -22.82 -11.11 9.33
C PHE A 71 -21.65 -10.17 9.05
N THR A 72 -20.94 -9.76 10.10
CA THR A 72 -19.83 -8.81 10.05
C THR A 72 -18.47 -9.49 10.21
N LEU A 73 -17.39 -8.77 9.89
CA LEU A 73 -16.04 -9.29 10.11
C LEU A 73 -15.78 -9.55 11.60
N SER A 74 -16.35 -8.74 12.50
CA SER A 74 -16.26 -9.00 13.94
C SER A 74 -16.93 -10.30 14.37
N ASP A 75 -18.02 -10.70 13.72
CA ASP A 75 -18.66 -11.98 14.00
C ASP A 75 -17.82 -13.15 13.49
N LEU A 76 -17.22 -12.99 12.30
CA LEU A 76 -16.27 -13.94 11.74
C LEU A 76 -15.04 -14.12 12.64
N ASP A 77 -14.44 -13.02 13.11
CA ASP A 77 -13.28 -13.04 13.99
C ASP A 77 -13.61 -13.67 15.35
N ARG A 78 -14.75 -13.32 15.95
CA ARG A 78 -15.22 -13.95 17.20
C ARG A 78 -15.41 -15.46 17.04
N LEU A 79 -15.95 -15.92 15.90
CA LEU A 79 -16.13 -17.34 15.63
C LEU A 79 -14.77 -18.05 15.49
N ARG A 80 -13.79 -17.42 14.84
CA ARG A 80 -12.43 -17.94 14.66
C ARG A 80 -11.64 -17.97 15.97
N ASP A 81 -11.83 -16.98 16.84
CA ASP A 81 -11.17 -16.92 18.13
C ASP A 81 -11.71 -17.98 19.11
N ARG A 82 -13.03 -18.21 19.08
CA ARG A 82 -13.67 -19.27 19.86
C ARG A 82 -13.30 -20.66 19.36
N ASN A 83 -13.20 -20.83 18.04
CA ASN A 83 -12.91 -22.10 17.40
C ASN A 83 -11.56 -22.05 16.67
N LYS A 84 -10.49 -22.40 17.41
CA LYS A 84 -9.12 -22.43 16.87
C LYS A 84 -8.89 -23.54 15.84
N ALA A 85 -9.74 -24.56 15.80
CA ALA A 85 -9.69 -25.60 14.80
C ALA A 85 -9.98 -25.01 13.41
N PRO A 86 -9.20 -25.30 12.37
CA PRO A 86 -9.39 -24.70 11.05
C PRO A 86 -10.62 -25.24 10.29
N ASP A 87 -11.16 -26.38 10.72
CA ASP A 87 -12.23 -27.15 10.08
C ASP A 87 -13.59 -27.01 10.76
N PHE A 88 -13.74 -26.08 11.72
CA PHE A 88 -15.02 -25.90 12.39
C PHE A 88 -16.10 -25.40 11.44
N GLU A 89 -17.30 -25.95 11.60
CA GLU A 89 -18.46 -25.62 10.78
C GLU A 89 -19.51 -24.91 11.62
N ILE A 90 -20.26 -24.02 10.98
CA ILE A 90 -21.43 -23.37 11.56
C ILE A 90 -22.68 -23.74 10.76
N GLU A 91 -23.81 -23.83 11.46
CA GLU A 91 -25.11 -23.95 10.82
C GLU A 91 -25.53 -22.59 10.23
N TRP A 92 -25.83 -22.59 8.94
CA TRP A 92 -26.32 -21.41 8.22
C TRP A 92 -27.67 -21.70 7.60
N LYS A 93 -28.69 -20.93 7.97
CA LYS A 93 -30.02 -21.06 7.39
C LYS A 93 -30.11 -20.25 6.11
N VAL A 94 -30.32 -20.93 4.98
CA VAL A 94 -30.37 -20.28 3.67
C VAL A 94 -31.72 -19.57 3.48
N THR A 95 -31.67 -18.28 3.17
CA THR A 95 -32.81 -17.42 2.82
C THR A 95 -32.66 -16.93 1.39
N GLU A 96 -33.68 -16.28 0.84
CA GLU A 96 -33.62 -15.69 -0.51
C GLU A 96 -32.51 -14.63 -0.66
N GLU A 97 -32.16 -13.93 0.42
CA GLU A 97 -31.07 -12.94 0.45
C GLU A 97 -29.67 -13.57 0.32
N ASN A 98 -29.55 -14.88 0.56
CA ASN A 98 -28.29 -15.61 0.49
C ASN A 98 -28.03 -16.22 -0.89
N LEU A 99 -28.88 -15.92 -1.88
CA LEU A 99 -28.67 -16.38 -3.26
C LEU A 99 -27.42 -15.76 -3.86
N GLY A 100 -26.55 -16.60 -4.41
CA GLY A 100 -25.25 -16.17 -4.92
C GLY A 100 -24.15 -16.03 -3.86
N MET A 101 -24.44 -16.32 -2.59
CA MET A 101 -23.41 -16.35 -1.54
C MET A 101 -22.39 -17.46 -1.81
N GLY A 102 -21.11 -17.09 -1.82
CA GLY A 102 -19.99 -18.01 -1.93
C GLY A 102 -19.87 -18.92 -0.71
N VAL A 103 -19.54 -20.18 -0.96
CA VAL A 103 -19.16 -21.15 0.06
C VAL A 103 -17.81 -21.73 -0.33
N ALA A 104 -16.86 -21.59 0.59
CA ALA A 104 -15.50 -22.06 0.43
C ALA A 104 -15.00 -22.62 1.76
N ASN A 105 -14.09 -23.60 1.68
CA ASN A 105 -13.38 -24.06 2.87
C ASN A 105 -12.38 -22.98 3.33
N ARG A 106 -12.10 -22.92 4.64
CA ARG A 106 -11.19 -21.94 5.24
C ARG A 106 -9.78 -21.97 4.64
N VAL A 107 -9.34 -23.12 4.15
CA VAL A 107 -8.02 -23.29 3.49
C VAL A 107 -7.91 -22.50 2.18
N HIS A 108 -9.04 -22.16 1.55
CA HIS A 108 -9.09 -21.37 0.32
C HIS A 108 -9.18 -19.86 0.58
N GLU A 109 -9.18 -19.42 1.84
CA GLU A 109 -9.03 -18.02 2.22
C GLU A 109 -7.56 -17.73 2.54
N ILE A 110 -6.93 -16.86 1.74
CA ILE A 110 -5.55 -16.47 1.96
C ILE A 110 -5.49 -15.36 3.01
N PRO A 111 -4.68 -15.48 4.09
CA PRO A 111 -4.54 -14.40 5.07
C PRO A 111 -3.97 -13.11 4.45
N ALA A 112 -4.51 -11.94 4.81
CA ALA A 112 -4.03 -10.64 4.32
C ALA A 112 -2.53 -10.42 4.51
N SER A 113 -1.97 -10.91 5.63
CA SER A 113 -0.56 -10.78 5.95
C SER A 113 0.37 -11.48 4.94
N ILE A 114 -0.11 -12.52 4.24
CA ILE A 114 0.67 -13.17 3.17
C ILE A 114 0.91 -12.20 2.02
N PHE A 115 -0.01 -11.29 1.73
CA PHE A 115 0.16 -10.31 0.65
C PHE A 115 1.26 -9.28 0.93
N GLN A 116 1.70 -9.12 2.18
CA GLN A 116 2.90 -8.31 2.50
C GLN A 116 4.17 -8.89 1.88
N SER A 117 4.20 -10.20 1.62
CA SER A 117 5.34 -10.86 0.96
C SER A 117 5.44 -10.54 -0.54
N VAL A 118 4.39 -9.96 -1.15
CA VAL A 118 4.39 -9.57 -2.56
C VAL A 118 5.47 -8.52 -2.84
N ASN A 119 5.68 -7.56 -1.93
CA ASN A 119 6.71 -6.55 -2.09
C ASN A 119 8.14 -7.14 -2.23
N PRO A 120 8.66 -7.97 -1.29
CA PRO A 120 10.00 -8.55 -1.45
C PRO A 120 10.11 -9.50 -2.65
N VAL A 121 9.03 -10.19 -3.03
CA VAL A 121 9.01 -11.00 -4.26
C VAL A 121 9.16 -10.13 -5.50
N TYR A 122 8.44 -9.01 -5.58
CA TYR A 122 8.60 -8.03 -6.66
C TYR A 122 9.98 -7.39 -6.66
N ILE A 123 10.59 -7.11 -5.51
CA ILE A 123 11.99 -6.63 -5.46
C ILE A 123 12.94 -7.66 -6.06
N LEU A 124 12.79 -8.95 -5.75
CA LEU A 124 13.64 -10.00 -6.28
C LEU A 124 13.53 -10.12 -7.81
N ILE A 125 12.30 -10.05 -8.33
CA ILE A 125 12.02 -10.17 -9.77
C ILE A 125 12.47 -8.90 -10.52
N PHE A 126 11.99 -7.74 -10.08
CA PHE A 126 12.19 -6.47 -10.78
C PHE A 126 13.51 -5.78 -10.43
N GLY A 127 14.15 -6.09 -9.31
CA GLY A 127 15.44 -5.50 -8.93
C GLY A 127 16.55 -5.78 -9.96
N LEU A 128 16.59 -7.01 -10.50
CA LEU A 128 17.49 -7.36 -11.59
C LEU A 128 17.14 -6.61 -12.89
N VAL A 129 15.84 -6.50 -13.19
CA VAL A 129 15.34 -5.77 -14.36
C VAL A 129 15.72 -4.29 -14.29
N PHE A 130 15.52 -3.64 -13.15
CA PHE A 130 15.87 -2.24 -12.93
C PHE A 130 17.38 -2.02 -12.97
N THR A 131 18.18 -2.94 -12.45
CA THR A 131 19.64 -2.87 -12.58
C THR A 131 20.08 -2.89 -14.04
N MET A 132 19.52 -3.79 -14.85
CA MET A 132 19.79 -3.85 -16.29
C MET A 132 19.25 -2.63 -17.04
N LEU A 133 18.06 -2.14 -16.66
CA LEU A 133 17.44 -0.94 -17.21
C LEU A 133 18.37 0.26 -17.05
N TRP A 134 18.83 0.54 -15.82
CA TRP A 134 19.70 1.67 -15.55
C TRP A 134 21.07 1.54 -16.22
N ALA A 135 21.65 0.33 -16.22
CA ALA A 135 22.90 0.06 -16.94
C ALA A 135 22.74 0.31 -18.46
N GLY A 136 21.60 -0.10 -19.04
CA GLY A 136 21.26 0.15 -20.44
C GLY A 136 21.11 1.64 -20.75
N LEU A 137 20.35 2.38 -19.94
CA LEU A 137 20.19 3.83 -20.09
C LEU A 137 21.51 4.59 -19.93
N SER A 138 22.39 4.11 -19.04
CA SER A 138 23.73 4.68 -18.84
C SER A 138 24.61 4.50 -20.09
N ARG A 139 24.54 3.34 -20.76
CA ARG A 139 25.28 3.10 -22.03
C ARG A 139 24.88 4.04 -23.16
N ILE A 140 23.60 4.44 -23.22
CA ILE A 140 23.07 5.37 -24.22
C ILE A 140 23.10 6.84 -23.77
N ARG A 141 23.75 7.15 -22.63
CA ARG A 141 23.84 8.51 -22.02
C ARG A 141 22.49 9.18 -21.72
N LEU A 142 21.43 8.39 -21.53
CA LEU A 142 20.09 8.87 -21.14
C LEU A 142 19.77 8.58 -19.67
N GLU A 143 20.79 8.43 -18.83
CA GLU A 143 20.57 8.16 -17.41
C GLU A 143 19.79 9.33 -16.76
N PRO A 144 18.61 9.08 -16.16
CA PRO A 144 17.87 10.12 -15.48
C PRO A 144 18.64 10.64 -14.28
N SER A 145 18.57 11.94 -14.03
CA SER A 145 19.20 12.52 -12.84
C SER A 145 18.50 12.03 -11.57
N THR A 146 19.20 12.06 -10.44
CA THR A 146 18.68 11.74 -9.11
C THR A 146 17.30 12.36 -8.83
N PRO A 147 17.06 13.68 -9.03
CA PRO A 147 15.73 14.27 -8.84
C PRO A 147 14.63 13.69 -9.76
N VAL A 148 14.99 13.30 -10.99
CA VAL A 148 14.03 12.68 -11.93
C VAL A 148 13.69 11.26 -11.48
N LYS A 149 14.68 10.47 -11.02
CA LYS A 149 14.41 9.14 -10.42
C LYS A 149 13.50 9.24 -9.20
N PHE A 150 13.68 10.27 -8.37
CA PHE A 150 12.78 10.59 -7.25
C PHE A 150 11.34 10.89 -7.70
N SER A 151 11.21 11.71 -8.74
CA SER A 151 9.89 12.03 -9.32
C SER A 151 9.21 10.79 -9.89
N LEU A 152 9.96 9.89 -10.55
CA LEU A 152 9.44 8.61 -11.03
C LEU A 152 9.01 7.67 -9.89
N GLY A 153 9.70 7.69 -8.76
CA GLY A 153 9.30 6.97 -7.55
C GLY A 153 7.97 7.46 -6.99
N LEU A 154 7.86 8.78 -6.78
CA LEU A 154 6.62 9.42 -6.30
C LEU A 154 5.44 9.25 -7.27
N LEU A 155 5.72 9.28 -8.58
CA LEU A 155 4.70 9.04 -9.61
C LEU A 155 4.11 7.65 -9.49
N GLN A 156 4.98 6.63 -9.41
CA GLN A 156 4.54 5.24 -9.30
C GLN A 156 3.82 4.97 -7.97
N LEU A 157 4.25 5.61 -6.88
CA LEU A 157 3.53 5.57 -5.60
C LEU A 157 2.11 6.14 -5.72
N GLY A 158 1.98 7.31 -6.34
CA GLY A 158 0.69 7.96 -6.57
C GLY A 158 -0.22 7.13 -7.48
N LEU A 159 0.33 6.55 -8.55
CA LEU A 159 -0.40 5.62 -9.42
C LEU A 159 -0.81 4.34 -8.70
N GLY A 160 0.02 3.80 -7.80
CA GLY A 160 -0.31 2.61 -7.01
C GLY A 160 -1.46 2.86 -6.03
N PHE A 161 -1.46 4.00 -5.33
CA PHE A 161 -2.63 4.40 -4.52
C PHE A 161 -3.85 4.75 -5.38
N GLY A 162 -3.64 5.28 -6.58
CA GLY A 162 -4.68 5.47 -7.58
C GLY A 162 -5.32 4.15 -8.02
N ALA A 163 -4.54 3.07 -8.13
CA ALA A 163 -5.05 1.73 -8.41
C ALA A 163 -5.90 1.20 -7.25
N PHE A 164 -5.47 1.39 -6.00
CA PHE A 164 -6.28 1.02 -4.83
C PHE A 164 -7.59 1.81 -4.75
N TRP A 165 -7.54 3.12 -4.98
CA TRP A 165 -8.74 3.96 -5.04
C TRP A 165 -9.69 3.52 -6.16
N TYR A 166 -9.15 3.27 -7.36
CA TYR A 166 -9.95 2.83 -8.49
C TYR A 166 -10.60 1.48 -8.22
N GLY A 167 -9.87 0.54 -7.60
CA GLY A 167 -10.40 -0.75 -7.16
C GLY A 167 -11.52 -0.59 -6.12
N ALA A 168 -11.35 0.31 -5.16
CA ALA A 168 -12.37 0.60 -4.14
C ALA A 168 -13.66 1.18 -4.75
N VAL A 169 -13.56 2.08 -5.74
CA VAL A 169 -14.72 2.67 -6.43
C VAL A 169 -15.46 1.63 -7.30
N HIS A 170 -14.76 0.62 -7.81
CA HIS A 170 -15.32 -0.46 -8.62
C HIS A 170 -15.51 -1.76 -7.82
N ALA A 171 -15.68 -1.64 -6.51
CA ALA A 171 -15.99 -2.79 -5.67
C ALA A 171 -17.35 -3.39 -6.04
N ASP A 172 -17.51 -4.68 -5.77
CA ASP A 172 -18.76 -5.40 -5.95
C ASP A 172 -19.86 -4.89 -4.99
N GLU A 173 -21.12 -5.30 -5.17
CA GLU A 173 -22.26 -4.89 -4.33
C GLU A 173 -22.04 -5.16 -2.82
N ARG A 174 -21.13 -6.09 -2.51
CA ARG A 174 -20.71 -6.44 -1.15
C ARG A 174 -19.64 -5.50 -0.57
N GLY A 175 -19.03 -4.63 -1.37
CA GLY A 175 -17.89 -3.77 -1.01
C GLY A 175 -16.53 -4.48 -1.08
N MET A 176 -16.45 -5.55 -1.89
CA MET A 176 -15.25 -6.35 -2.09
C MET A 176 -14.53 -5.97 -3.39
N VAL A 177 -13.21 -5.92 -3.35
CA VAL A 177 -12.31 -5.46 -4.42
C VAL A 177 -11.49 -6.63 -4.92
N GLY A 178 -11.32 -6.74 -6.25
CA GLY A 178 -10.52 -7.80 -6.86
C GLY A 178 -9.03 -7.74 -6.51
N LEU A 179 -8.39 -8.92 -6.44
CA LEU A 179 -6.96 -9.08 -6.13
C LEU A 179 -6.05 -8.39 -7.15
N GLU A 180 -6.51 -8.23 -8.39
CA GLU A 180 -5.74 -7.60 -9.46
C GLU A 180 -5.32 -6.17 -9.12
N TRP A 181 -6.18 -5.41 -8.43
CA TRP A 181 -5.89 -4.04 -7.99
C TRP A 181 -4.85 -4.03 -6.88
N LEU A 182 -4.91 -5.03 -5.99
CA LEU A 182 -3.92 -5.21 -4.93
C LEU A 182 -2.53 -5.47 -5.52
N PHE A 183 -2.43 -6.45 -6.42
CA PHE A 183 -1.17 -6.79 -7.09
C PHE A 183 -0.63 -5.62 -7.93
N LEU A 184 -1.50 -4.92 -8.67
CA LEU A 184 -1.10 -3.75 -9.45
C LEU A 184 -0.57 -2.62 -8.56
N GLY A 185 -1.22 -2.33 -7.44
CA GLY A 185 -0.77 -1.32 -6.50
C GLY A 185 0.59 -1.67 -5.88
N TYR A 186 0.77 -2.92 -5.41
CA TYR A 186 2.07 -3.39 -4.93
C TYR A 186 3.15 -3.33 -6.01
N LEU A 187 2.83 -3.67 -7.25
CA LEU A 187 3.77 -3.60 -8.37
C LEU A 187 4.27 -2.17 -8.57
N LEU A 188 3.34 -1.22 -8.63
CA LEU A 188 3.65 0.21 -8.79
C LEU A 188 4.44 0.75 -7.59
N HIS A 189 4.06 0.39 -6.37
CA HIS A 189 4.80 0.81 -5.17
C HIS A 189 6.22 0.28 -5.16
N THR A 190 6.42 -1.02 -5.40
CA THR A 190 7.75 -1.66 -5.42
C THR A 190 8.63 -1.11 -6.56
N THR A 191 8.07 -0.91 -7.76
CA THR A 191 8.83 -0.31 -8.87
C THR A 191 9.17 1.16 -8.61
N GLY A 192 8.33 1.87 -7.85
CA GLY A 192 8.65 3.18 -7.28
C GLY A 192 9.81 3.15 -6.28
N GLU A 193 9.81 2.17 -5.37
CA GLU A 193 10.87 1.94 -4.39
C GLU A 193 12.22 1.66 -5.08
N LEU A 194 12.22 0.83 -6.12
CA LEU A 194 13.42 0.50 -6.90
C LEU A 194 14.03 1.72 -7.62
N CYS A 195 13.24 2.76 -7.90
CA CYS A 195 13.77 4.04 -8.41
C CYS A 195 14.54 4.84 -7.35
N LEU A 196 14.19 4.68 -6.06
CA LEU A 196 14.66 5.51 -4.95
C LEU A 196 15.74 4.84 -4.09
N SER A 197 15.64 3.52 -3.89
CA SER A 197 16.50 2.71 -3.04
C SER A 197 18.02 2.92 -3.26
N PRO A 198 18.56 2.99 -4.49
CA PRO A 198 19.99 3.23 -4.71
C PRO A 198 20.42 4.69 -4.49
N VAL A 199 19.48 5.62 -4.34
CA VAL A 199 19.74 7.06 -4.43
C VAL A 199 19.78 7.74 -3.07
N GLY A 200 18.96 7.31 -2.10
CA GLY A 200 18.80 7.97 -0.80
C GLY A 200 20.10 8.12 0.00
N LEU A 201 20.69 7.00 0.43
CA LEU A 201 21.91 6.99 1.25
C LEU A 201 23.15 7.46 0.47
N SER A 202 23.25 7.13 -0.81
CA SER A 202 24.37 7.55 -1.67
C SER A 202 24.40 9.07 -1.87
N MET A 203 23.24 9.72 -1.92
CA MET A 203 23.15 11.16 -2.08
C MET A 203 23.62 11.89 -0.81
N VAL A 204 23.18 11.43 0.37
CA VAL A 204 23.52 12.07 1.64
C VAL A 204 25.03 12.10 1.84
N THR A 205 25.75 11.01 1.54
CA THR A 205 27.21 11.01 1.63
C THR A 205 27.88 11.88 0.57
N ARG A 206 27.40 11.85 -0.68
CA ARG A 206 28.06 12.56 -1.80
C ARG A 206 27.86 14.07 -1.83
N LEU A 207 26.72 14.55 -1.33
CA LEU A 207 26.38 15.98 -1.36
C LEU A 207 26.66 16.69 -0.03
N SER A 208 26.94 15.96 1.04
CA SER A 208 27.28 16.57 2.33
C SER A 208 28.76 16.98 2.38
N PRO A 209 29.09 18.13 2.99
CA PRO A 209 30.48 18.47 3.31
C PRO A 209 31.09 17.37 4.19
N SER A 210 32.36 17.02 3.95
CA SER A 210 33.06 15.91 4.63
C SER A 210 33.00 15.99 6.17
N TYR A 211 32.97 17.21 6.72
CA TYR A 211 32.88 17.45 8.16
C TYR A 211 31.45 17.40 8.75
N LEU A 212 30.40 17.36 7.91
CA LEU A 212 28.99 17.29 8.34
C LEU A 212 28.28 15.98 7.96
N VAL A 213 28.96 15.04 7.28
CA VAL A 213 28.34 13.79 6.80
C VAL A 213 27.58 13.05 7.91
N ALA A 214 28.16 12.94 9.11
CA ALA A 214 27.51 12.28 10.25
C ALA A 214 26.26 13.02 10.73
N THR A 215 26.30 14.36 10.78
CA THR A 215 25.16 15.18 11.16
C THR A 215 24.02 15.05 10.15
N VAL A 216 24.33 15.13 8.85
CA VAL A 216 23.31 15.00 7.79
C VAL A 216 22.73 13.59 7.75
N MET A 217 23.54 12.55 8.01
CA MET A 217 23.04 11.19 8.20
C MET A 217 22.11 11.07 9.41
N GLY A 218 22.41 11.76 10.52
CA GLY A 218 21.50 11.86 11.66
C GLY A 218 20.16 12.51 11.28
N VAL A 219 20.20 13.59 10.49
CA VAL A 219 18.98 14.25 9.97
C VAL A 219 18.21 13.33 9.02
N TRP A 220 18.89 12.52 8.21
CA TRP A 220 18.25 11.53 7.34
C TRP A 220 17.47 10.48 8.14
N PHE A 221 18.09 9.89 9.17
CA PHE A 221 17.39 8.94 10.04
C PHE A 221 16.24 9.60 10.82
N LEU A 222 16.41 10.85 11.25
CA LEU A 222 15.34 11.62 11.89
C LEU A 222 14.17 11.85 10.93
N ALA A 223 14.44 12.16 9.66
CA ALA A 223 13.41 12.28 8.64
C ALA A 223 12.68 10.96 8.40
N MET A 224 13.39 9.82 8.40
CA MET A 224 12.77 8.48 8.32
C MET A 224 11.87 8.19 9.54
N ALA A 225 12.29 8.57 10.75
CA ALA A 225 11.45 8.42 11.93
C ALA A 225 10.16 9.28 11.82
N TYR A 226 10.29 10.51 11.32
CA TYR A 226 9.14 11.39 11.10
C TYR A 226 8.21 10.86 10.00
N SER A 227 8.77 10.26 8.95
CA SER A 227 8.02 9.57 7.90
C SER A 227 7.11 8.47 8.46
N GLN A 228 7.65 7.62 9.35
CA GLN A 228 6.88 6.56 10.01
C GLN A 228 5.78 7.13 10.93
N PHE A 229 6.09 8.24 11.63
CA PHE A 229 5.09 8.94 12.43
C PHE A 229 3.96 9.53 11.56
N LEU A 230 4.29 10.11 10.41
CA LEU A 230 3.30 10.63 9.46
C LEU A 230 2.44 9.50 8.89
N ALA A 231 3.05 8.35 8.56
CA ALA A 231 2.31 7.15 8.16
C ALA A 231 1.32 6.69 9.24
N ALA A 232 1.74 6.69 10.51
CA ALA A 232 0.85 6.35 11.63
C ALA A 232 -0.33 7.32 11.80
N ILE A 233 -0.13 8.62 11.56
CA ILE A 233 -1.23 9.61 11.56
C ILE A 233 -2.19 9.33 10.41
N ILE A 234 -1.67 9.10 9.21
CA ILE A 234 -2.51 8.84 8.03
C ILE A 234 -3.31 7.54 8.22
N ALA A 235 -2.72 6.53 8.88
CA ALA A 235 -3.39 5.27 9.17
C ALA A 235 -4.57 5.43 10.15
N GLN A 236 -4.54 6.44 11.03
CA GLN A 236 -5.68 6.74 11.90
C GLN A 236 -6.89 7.26 11.11
N PHE A 237 -6.69 7.93 9.97
CA PHE A 237 -7.81 8.33 9.10
C PHE A 237 -8.47 7.14 8.38
N THR A 238 -7.78 6.01 8.29
CA THR A 238 -8.36 4.73 7.83
C THR A 238 -8.96 3.90 8.98
N GLY A 239 -8.88 4.42 10.21
CA GLY A 239 -9.44 3.78 11.38
C GLY A 239 -10.95 3.82 11.35
N VAL A 240 -11.58 2.67 11.57
CA VAL A 240 -13.03 2.59 11.73
C VAL A 240 -13.39 3.18 13.09
N SER A 241 -14.19 4.25 13.09
CA SER A 241 -14.72 4.89 14.29
C SER A 241 -15.50 3.88 15.13
N HIS A 242 -15.08 3.68 16.37
CA HIS A 242 -15.83 2.90 17.34
C HIS A 242 -16.77 3.84 18.09
N GLU A 243 -18.08 3.63 18.00
CA GLU A 243 -19.01 4.34 18.87
C GLU A 243 -18.71 3.96 20.33
N ALA A 244 -18.52 4.98 21.17
CA ALA A 244 -18.21 4.77 22.58
C ALA A 244 -19.42 4.16 23.30
N GLY A 245 -19.36 2.85 23.59
CA GLY A 245 -20.34 2.13 24.41
C GLY A 245 -20.92 0.86 23.78
N THR A 246 -20.66 0.58 22.50
CA THR A 246 -20.98 -0.66 21.80
C THR A 246 -19.71 -1.50 21.60
N GLU A 247 -19.83 -2.83 21.58
CA GLU A 247 -18.65 -3.68 21.33
C GLU A 247 -17.98 -3.29 20.00
N PRO A 248 -16.63 -3.36 19.90
CA PRO A 248 -15.89 -3.05 18.69
C PRO A 248 -16.40 -3.90 17.53
N THR A 249 -17.25 -3.30 16.69
CA THR A 249 -17.84 -3.95 15.51
C THR A 249 -17.25 -3.28 14.28
N ILE A 250 -16.56 -4.08 13.48
CA ILE A 250 -16.05 -3.66 12.18
C ILE A 250 -17.26 -3.63 11.24
N PRO A 251 -17.62 -2.46 10.66
CA PRO A 251 -18.76 -2.34 9.78
C PRO A 251 -18.55 -3.19 8.52
N PRO A 252 -19.63 -3.51 7.79
CA PRO A 252 -19.55 -4.34 6.60
C PRO A 252 -18.62 -3.72 5.55
N PRO A 253 -18.02 -4.55 4.68
CA PRO A 253 -17.08 -4.09 3.65
C PRO A 253 -17.63 -2.94 2.78
N SER A 254 -18.94 -2.93 2.52
CA SER A 254 -19.64 -1.87 1.78
C SER A 254 -19.51 -0.47 2.39
N GLN A 255 -19.26 -0.33 3.68
CA GLN A 255 -19.02 0.97 4.32
C GLN A 255 -17.53 1.26 4.52
N THR A 256 -16.70 0.24 4.70
CA THR A 256 -15.26 0.43 4.88
C THR A 256 -14.55 0.73 3.56
N VAL A 257 -15.08 0.23 2.43
CA VAL A 257 -14.47 0.41 1.10
C VAL A 257 -14.36 1.89 0.74
N ASP A 258 -15.40 2.68 0.99
CA ASP A 258 -15.42 4.11 0.71
C ASP A 258 -14.44 4.87 1.60
N LEU A 259 -14.33 4.51 2.89
CA LEU A 259 -13.38 5.12 3.82
C LEU A 259 -11.93 4.91 3.37
N TYR A 260 -11.57 3.67 3.02
CA TYR A 260 -10.24 3.36 2.50
C TYR A 260 -10.00 4.03 1.15
N GLY A 261 -10.98 3.97 0.26
CA GLY A 261 -10.95 4.63 -1.05
C GLY A 261 -10.65 6.11 -0.92
N ASP A 262 -11.38 6.84 -0.07
CA ASP A 262 -11.20 8.27 0.14
C ASP A 262 -9.79 8.63 0.61
N VAL A 263 -9.24 7.86 1.56
CA VAL A 263 -7.87 8.11 2.05
C VAL A 263 -6.84 7.78 0.98
N PHE A 264 -6.99 6.65 0.28
CA PHE A 264 -6.10 6.29 -0.83
C PHE A 264 -6.15 7.31 -1.97
N GLY A 265 -7.33 7.84 -2.30
CA GLY A 265 -7.50 8.91 -3.27
C GLY A 265 -6.78 10.20 -2.84
N LYS A 266 -6.90 10.60 -1.56
CA LYS A 266 -6.17 11.76 -1.01
C LYS A 266 -4.65 11.55 -1.05
N ILE A 267 -4.16 10.35 -0.71
CA ILE A 267 -2.73 10.01 -0.80
C ILE A 267 -2.27 10.04 -2.25
N ALA A 268 -3.05 9.47 -3.19
CA ALA A 268 -2.74 9.47 -4.62
C ALA A 268 -2.59 10.91 -5.13
N VAL A 269 -3.56 11.78 -4.84
CA VAL A 269 -3.49 13.20 -5.24
C VAL A 269 -2.29 13.90 -4.60
N ALA A 270 -2.03 13.70 -3.31
CA ALA A 270 -0.89 14.29 -2.62
C ALA A 270 0.47 13.83 -3.22
N ALA A 271 0.59 12.54 -3.55
CA ALA A 271 1.77 11.99 -4.21
C ALA A 271 1.93 12.52 -5.65
N MET A 272 0.83 12.70 -6.40
CA MET A 272 0.86 13.29 -7.74
C MET A 272 1.27 14.77 -7.71
N ILE A 273 0.75 15.55 -6.75
CA ILE A 273 1.19 16.93 -6.55
C ILE A 273 2.68 16.97 -6.19
N SER A 274 3.13 16.11 -5.27
CA SER A 274 4.53 16.00 -4.88
C SER A 274 5.43 15.63 -6.06
N THR A 275 4.95 14.75 -6.94
CA THR A 275 5.61 14.39 -8.20
C THR A 275 5.78 15.59 -9.10
N LEU A 276 4.71 16.35 -9.35
CA LEU A 276 4.75 17.53 -10.21
C LEU A 276 5.73 18.58 -9.68
N ILE A 277 5.72 18.83 -8.36
CA ILE A 277 6.63 19.77 -7.71
C ILE A 277 8.08 19.26 -7.82
N CYS A 278 8.34 17.99 -7.50
CA CYS A 278 9.68 17.40 -7.57
C CYS A 278 10.23 17.45 -9.00
N PHE A 279 9.39 17.15 -9.99
CA PHE A 279 9.76 17.17 -11.40
C PHE A 279 10.02 18.60 -11.89
N ALA A 280 9.20 19.58 -11.49
CA ALA A 280 9.41 20.99 -11.80
C ALA A 280 10.70 21.55 -11.16
N LEU A 281 11.07 21.09 -9.97
CA LEU A 281 12.33 21.45 -9.30
C LEU A 281 13.54 20.69 -9.87
N SER A 282 13.33 19.57 -10.57
CA SER A 282 14.41 18.72 -11.09
C SER A 282 15.48 19.45 -11.93
N PRO A 283 15.19 20.39 -12.86
CA PRO A 283 16.25 21.09 -13.60
C PRO A 283 17.09 21.99 -12.69
N LEU A 284 16.48 22.62 -11.68
CA LEU A 284 17.17 23.49 -10.73
C LEU A 284 18.08 22.67 -9.79
N LEU A 285 17.52 21.59 -9.23
CA LEU A 285 18.26 20.67 -8.38
C LEU A 285 19.44 20.04 -9.14
N LYS A 286 19.22 19.64 -10.41
CA LYS A 286 20.29 19.12 -11.26
C LYS A 286 21.41 20.15 -11.47
N ARG A 287 21.08 21.42 -11.72
CA ARG A 287 22.09 22.49 -11.88
C ARG A 287 22.93 22.66 -10.61
N TRP A 288 22.29 22.74 -9.45
CA TRP A 288 22.97 22.92 -8.16
C TRP A 288 23.80 21.72 -7.70
N MET A 289 23.55 20.53 -8.24
CA MET A 289 24.41 19.36 -8.02
C MET A 289 25.72 19.42 -8.82
N HIS A 290 25.71 20.03 -10.02
CA HIS A 290 26.87 20.05 -10.92
C HIS A 290 27.74 21.30 -10.77
N SER A 291 27.16 22.44 -10.37
CA SER A 291 27.84 23.76 -10.36
C SER A 291 29.05 23.88 -9.42
N GLU A 292 29.25 22.95 -8.48
CA GLU A 292 30.38 22.97 -7.54
C GLU A 292 31.43 21.86 -7.81
N ILE A 293 31.16 20.88 -8.69
CA ILE A 293 32.20 19.88 -9.07
C ILE A 293 33.33 20.56 -9.87
N GLU A 294 32.97 21.53 -10.70
CA GLU A 294 33.91 22.31 -11.50
C GLU A 294 34.79 23.22 -10.61
N GLN A 295 34.25 23.75 -9.50
CA GLN A 295 35.00 24.58 -8.55
C GLN A 295 35.96 23.78 -7.66
N ASP A 296 35.56 22.58 -7.19
CA ASP A 296 36.47 21.69 -6.45
C ASP A 296 37.65 21.22 -7.33
N THR A 297 37.41 20.97 -8.62
CA THR A 297 38.46 20.58 -9.60
C THR A 297 39.43 21.73 -9.88
N ILE A 298 38.95 22.98 -9.89
CA ILE A 298 39.78 24.18 -10.07
C ILE A 298 40.59 24.51 -8.81
N GLN A 299 40.13 24.15 -7.61
CA GLN A 299 40.87 24.38 -6.36
C GLN A 299 41.87 23.26 -6.00
N THR A 300 41.82 22.12 -6.70
CA THR A 300 42.78 21.01 -6.53
C THR A 300 43.86 20.93 -7.63
N GLN A 301 43.88 21.90 -8.56
CA GLN A 301 45.04 22.17 -9.43
C GLN A 301 45.80 23.40 -8.91
#